data_AF-A0A1I6JHA4-F1
#
_entry.id   AF-A0A1I6JHA4-F1
#
_cell.length_a   1.000
_cell.length_b   1.000
_cell.length_c   1.000
_cell.angle_alpha   90.00
_cell.angle_beta   90.00
_cell.angle_gamma   90.00
#
_symmetry.space_group_name_H-M   'P 1'
#
loop_
_entity.id
_entity.type
_entity.pdbx_description
1 polymer ?
#
loop_
_entity_poly.entity_id
_entity_poly.type
_entity_poly.pdbx_seq_one_letter_code
_entity_poly.pdbx_strand_id
1 'polypeptide(L)'
;MNTEESIELWKKRFSDRKLSGQKVDIWCEENNISRHAYYYWHRKIQDSKQIKEKKNTFVEVFIPSSEAVLISKENKINNLVITWNDFSITIRKSADIPIVAELMHRLVTQC
;
A
#
# COMPACT_ATOMS: atom_id res chain seq x y z
N MET A 1 28.30 12.26 -8.53
CA MET A 1 26.90 12.16 -9.01
C MET A 1 26.00 12.23 -7.79
N ASN A 2 25.12 13.22 -7.71
CA ASN A 2 24.29 13.45 -6.54
C ASN A 2 23.24 12.31 -6.41
N THR A 3 22.97 11.85 -5.19
CA THR A 3 22.10 10.68 -4.97
C THR A 3 20.63 10.98 -5.26
N GLU A 4 20.22 12.24 -5.07
CA GLU A 4 18.85 12.72 -5.28
C GLU A 4 18.49 12.80 -6.77
N GLU A 5 19.37 13.40 -7.58
CA GLU A 5 19.23 13.48 -9.05
C GLU A 5 19.05 12.08 -9.68
N SER A 6 19.77 11.10 -9.14
CA SER A 6 19.66 9.72 -9.61
C SER A 6 18.31 9.09 -9.24
N ILE A 7 17.76 9.37 -8.05
CA ILE A 7 16.46 8.83 -7.63
C ILE A 7 15.32 9.38 -8.52
N GLU A 8 15.32 10.68 -8.81
CA GLU A 8 14.29 11.29 -9.65
C GLU A 8 14.31 10.75 -11.08
N LEU A 9 15.51 10.59 -11.65
CA LEU A 9 15.70 9.97 -12.96
C LEU A 9 15.11 8.56 -12.99
N TRP A 10 15.37 7.75 -11.97
CA TRP A 10 14.85 6.39 -11.89
C TRP A 10 13.34 6.32 -11.65
N LYS A 11 12.76 7.28 -10.91
CA LYS A 11 11.30 7.41 -10.82
C LYS A 11 10.68 7.68 -12.20
N LYS A 12 11.27 8.60 -12.98
CA LYS A 12 10.79 8.89 -14.35
C LYS A 12 10.84 7.64 -15.22
N ARG A 13 11.97 6.92 -15.21
CA ARG A 13 12.14 5.66 -15.95
C ARG A 13 11.08 4.61 -15.58
N PHE A 14 10.74 4.47 -14.30
CA PHE A 14 9.67 3.54 -13.89
C PHE A 14 8.29 3.98 -14.38
N SER A 15 8.00 5.28 -14.39
CA SER A 15 6.78 5.82 -14.98
C SER A 15 6.74 5.57 -16.48
N ASP A 16 7.83 5.84 -17.20
CA ASP A 16 7.92 5.63 -18.66
C ASP A 16 7.71 4.15 -19.02
N ARG A 17 8.33 3.22 -18.27
CA ARG A 17 8.08 1.77 -18.43
C ARG A 17 6.63 1.39 -18.14
N LYS A 18 6.00 2.02 -17.15
CA LYS A 18 4.58 1.75 -16.82
C LYS A 18 3.66 2.24 -17.93
N LEU A 19 3.96 3.39 -18.52
CA LEU A 19 3.22 3.96 -19.64
C LEU A 19 3.43 3.17 -20.94
N SER A 20 4.62 2.61 -21.16
CA SER A 20 4.89 1.79 -22.34
C SER A 20 4.16 0.43 -22.31
N GLY A 21 3.76 -0.05 -21.13
CA GLY A 21 3.09 -1.35 -20.96
C GLY A 21 3.98 -2.56 -21.25
N GLN A 22 5.25 -2.35 -21.63
CA GLN A 22 6.18 -3.41 -21.98
C GLN A 22 6.69 -4.16 -20.75
N LYS A 23 7.12 -5.41 -20.92
CA LYS A 23 7.84 -6.15 -19.87
C LYS A 23 9.19 -5.46 -19.57
N VAL A 24 9.68 -5.65 -18.35
CA VAL A 24 10.94 -5.03 -17.88
C VAL A 24 12.10 -5.37 -18.81
N ASP A 25 12.16 -6.61 -19.31
CA ASP A 25 13.22 -7.09 -20.19
C ASP A 25 13.31 -6.28 -21.49
N ILE A 26 12.18 -6.19 -22.19
CA ILE A 26 12.04 -5.47 -23.45
C ILE A 26 12.35 -3.98 -23.24
N TRP A 27 11.77 -3.37 -22.20
CA TRP A 27 12.01 -1.96 -21.92
C TRP A 27 13.48 -1.67 -21.59
N CYS A 28 14.15 -2.57 -20.86
CA CYS A 28 15.56 -2.45 -20.54
C CYS A 28 16.44 -2.54 -21.79
N GLU A 29 16.14 -3.46 -22.71
CA GLU A 29 16.85 -3.60 -23.98
C GLU A 29 16.70 -2.34 -24.84
N GLU A 30 15.47 -1.83 -25.01
CA GLU A 30 15.20 -0.62 -25.81
C GLU A 30 15.84 0.65 -25.23
N ASN A 31 15.93 0.75 -23.90
CA ASN A 31 16.50 1.91 -23.21
C ASN A 31 17.99 1.74 -22.88
N ASN A 32 18.62 0.68 -23.38
CA ASN A 32 20.04 0.35 -23.16
C ASN A 32 20.43 0.33 -21.67
N ILE A 33 19.55 -0.24 -20.85
CA ILE A 33 19.69 -0.39 -19.40
C ILE A 33 19.87 -1.87 -19.09
N SER A 34 20.84 -2.20 -18.23
CA SER A 34 20.96 -3.59 -17.78
C SER A 34 19.81 -3.95 -16.83
N ARG A 35 19.30 -5.17 -16.97
CA ARG A 35 18.28 -5.74 -16.07
C ARG A 35 18.71 -5.63 -14.59
N HIS A 36 19.99 -5.86 -14.31
CA HIS A 36 20.55 -5.73 -12.96
C HIS A 36 20.47 -4.29 -12.43
N ALA A 37 20.80 -3.28 -13.24
CA ALA A 37 20.67 -1.89 -12.84
C ALA A 37 19.21 -1.53 -12.54
N TYR A 38 18.27 -2.01 -13.36
CA TYR A 38 16.84 -1.79 -13.14
C TYR A 38 16.39 -2.29 -11.76
N TYR A 39 16.65 -3.56 -11.44
CA TYR A 39 16.26 -4.14 -10.17
C TYR A 39 17.03 -3.56 -8.98
N TYR A 40 18.31 -3.22 -9.16
CA TYR A 40 19.09 -2.52 -8.16
C TYR A 40 18.42 -1.21 -7.75
N TRP A 41 18.03 -0.38 -8.72
CA TRP A 41 17.39 0.90 -8.46
C TRP A 41 15.97 0.76 -7.92
N HIS A 42 15.24 -0.26 -8.36
CA HIS A 42 13.92 -0.57 -7.84
C HIS A 42 14.00 -0.86 -6.33
N ARG A 43 14.91 -1.76 -5.93
CA ARG A 43 15.16 -2.08 -4.52
C ARG A 43 15.62 -0.85 -3.74
N LYS A 44 16.60 -0.11 -4.25
CA LYS A 44 17.13 1.10 -3.60
C LYS A 44 16.07 2.15 -3.34
N ILE A 45 15.16 2.37 -4.29
CA ILE A 45 14.04 3.32 -4.12
C ILE A 45 13.02 2.80 -3.12
N GLN A 46 12.68 1.51 -3.14
CA GLN A 46 11.80 0.92 -2.13
C GLN A 46 12.37 1.01 -0.71
N ASP A 47 13.66 0.70 -0.53
CA ASP A 47 14.34 0.81 0.76
C ASP A 47 14.36 2.27 1.24
N SER A 48 14.56 3.24 0.34
CA SER A 48 14.50 4.66 0.69
C SER A 48 13.11 5.12 1.13
N LYS A 49 12.03 4.56 0.56
CA LYS A 49 10.65 4.82 1.00
C LYS A 49 10.41 4.25 2.39
N GLN A 50 10.78 3.00 2.61
CA GLN A 50 10.64 2.35 3.91
C GLN A 50 11.42 3.09 5.00
N ILE A 51 12.62 3.60 4.72
CA ILE A 51 13.40 4.39 5.69
C ILE A 51 12.71 5.72 5.99
N LYS A 52 12.13 6.40 4.99
CA LYS A 52 11.37 7.65 5.21
C LYS A 52 10.08 7.41 5.99
N GLU A 53 9.36 6.32 5.71
CA GLU A 53 8.15 5.93 6.44
C GLU A 53 8.49 5.55 7.89
N LYS A 54 9.56 4.79 8.13
CA LYS A 54 10.01 4.43 9.49
C LYS A 54 10.47 5.64 10.30
N LYS A 55 11.11 6.63 9.66
CA LYS A 55 11.53 7.87 10.35
C LYS A 55 10.35 8.74 10.81
N ASN A 56 9.17 8.57 10.22
CA ASN A 56 7.97 9.33 10.55
C ASN A 56 6.87 8.50 11.24
N THR A 57 7.15 7.24 11.57
CA THR A 57 6.17 6.35 12.21
C THR A 57 6.67 5.99 13.60
N PHE A 58 6.21 6.74 14.62
CA PHE A 58 6.21 6.24 15.99
C PHE A 58 5.17 5.11 16.04
N VAL A 59 5.62 3.87 16.19
CA VAL A 59 4.73 2.74 16.49
C VAL A 59 4.40 2.84 17.97
N GLU A 60 3.14 3.11 18.31
CA GLU A 60 2.67 2.99 19.69
C GLU A 60 2.90 1.57 20.17
N VAL A 61 3.80 1.42 21.14
CA VAL A 61 3.95 0.19 21.90
C VAL A 61 2.73 0.11 22.81
N PHE A 62 1.80 -0.79 22.50
CA PHE A 62 0.72 -1.10 23.43
C PHE A 62 1.35 -1.82 24.63
N ILE A 63 1.62 -1.06 25.69
CA ILE A 63 1.95 -1.62 27.00
C ILE A 63 0.61 -2.14 27.54
N PRO A 64 0.38 -3.46 27.67
CA PRO A 64 -0.78 -3.94 28.39
C PRO A 64 -0.56 -3.66 29.87
N SER A 65 -0.79 -2.40 30.28
CA SER A 65 -0.86 -2.04 31.70
C SER A 65 -2.12 -2.68 32.25
N SER A 66 -1.91 -3.69 33.09
CA SER A 66 -2.98 -4.26 33.91
C SER A 66 -3.62 -3.15 34.73
N GLU A 67 -4.94 -3.09 34.61
CA GLU A 67 -5.92 -2.63 35.59
C GLU A 67 -6.12 -1.12 35.84
N ALA A 68 -7.38 -0.74 35.58
CA ALA A 68 -8.18 0.36 36.12
C ALA A 68 -7.84 1.80 35.69
N VAL A 69 -8.71 2.42 34.89
CA VAL A 69 -9.75 3.38 35.34
C VAL A 69 -10.71 3.67 34.17
N LEU A 70 -12.00 3.75 34.50
CA LEU A 70 -13.12 4.02 33.60
C LEU A 70 -13.25 5.51 33.21
N ILE A 71 -13.79 5.70 31.99
CA ILE A 71 -14.55 6.85 31.45
C ILE A 71 -13.78 8.03 30.83
N SER A 72 -13.65 8.00 29.51
CA SER A 72 -14.36 8.97 28.65
C SER A 72 -14.82 8.30 27.35
N LYS A 73 -16.11 8.47 27.04
CA LYS A 73 -16.74 7.98 25.81
C LYS A 73 -16.18 8.76 24.61
N GLU A 74 -15.12 8.27 23.99
CA GLU A 74 -14.97 8.48 22.56
C GLU A 74 -15.56 7.25 21.87
N ASN A 75 -16.63 7.45 21.11
CA ASN A 75 -17.17 6.47 20.19
C ASN A 75 -16.03 6.05 19.26
N LYS A 76 -15.30 5.00 19.62
CA LYS A 76 -14.38 4.30 18.73
C LYS A 76 -15.26 3.68 17.66
N ILE A 77 -15.48 4.43 16.58
CA ILE A 77 -16.19 3.94 15.41
C ILE A 77 -15.27 2.85 14.84
N ASN A 78 -15.50 1.61 15.24
CA ASN A 78 -14.81 0.44 14.74
C ASN A 78 -15.28 0.22 13.29
N ASN A 79 -14.76 1.03 12.37
CA ASN A 79 -15.00 0.87 10.94
C ASN A 79 -14.26 -0.38 10.48
N LEU A 80 -14.99 -1.39 10.04
CA LEU A 80 -14.42 -2.55 9.36
C LEU A 80 -14.39 -2.25 7.86
N VAL A 81 -13.20 -2.24 7.27
CA VAL A 81 -13.00 -2.00 5.83
C VAL A 81 -12.66 -3.32 5.16
N ILE A 82 -13.47 -3.73 4.18
CA ILE A 82 -13.25 -4.92 3.35
C ILE A 82 -12.85 -4.44 1.95
N THR A 83 -11.81 -5.01 1.37
CA THR A 83 -11.31 -4.64 0.02
C THR A 83 -11.35 -5.86 -0.92
N TRP A 84 -11.94 -5.71 -2.11
CA TRP A 84 -11.95 -6.74 -3.15
C TRP A 84 -11.84 -6.11 -4.53
N ASN A 85 -10.82 -6.54 -5.29
CA ASN A 85 -10.42 -5.97 -6.57
C ASN A 85 -10.34 -4.42 -6.51
N ASP A 86 -11.14 -3.73 -7.33
CA ASP A 86 -11.17 -2.27 -7.44
C ASP A 86 -12.18 -1.58 -6.50
N PHE A 87 -12.81 -2.31 -5.56
CA PHE A 87 -13.76 -1.72 -4.62
C PHE A 87 -13.41 -1.93 -3.14
N SER A 88 -13.91 -1.02 -2.31
CA SER A 88 -13.82 -1.07 -0.86
C SER A 88 -15.19 -0.86 -0.23
N ILE A 89 -15.51 -1.66 0.79
CA ILE A 89 -16.74 -1.62 1.55
C ILE A 89 -16.39 -1.26 2.99
N THR A 90 -17.07 -0.25 3.55
CA THR A 90 -16.86 0.19 4.94
C THR A 90 -18.11 -0.07 5.76
N ILE A 91 -17.99 -0.93 6.77
CA ILE A 91 -19.05 -1.26 7.72
C ILE A 91 -18.91 -0.34 8.94
N ARG A 92 -19.93 0.46 9.20
CA ARG A 92 -19.95 1.44 10.31
C ARG A 92 -20.85 0.98 11.46
N LYS A 93 -21.84 0.13 11.17
CA LYS A 93 -22.77 -0.42 12.15
C LYS A 93 -22.85 -1.94 11.99
N SER A 94 -23.02 -2.66 13.10
CA SER A 94 -23.22 -4.10 13.06
C SER A 94 -24.49 -4.51 12.30
N ALA A 95 -25.49 -3.63 12.26
CA ALA A 95 -26.73 -3.83 11.48
C ALA A 95 -26.48 -3.92 9.96
N ASP A 96 -25.36 -3.39 9.47
CA ASP A 96 -25.02 -3.42 8.04
C ASP A 96 -24.40 -4.78 7.63
N ILE A 97 -23.94 -5.60 8.60
CA ILE A 97 -23.22 -6.86 8.36
C ILE A 97 -24.03 -7.85 7.50
N PRO A 98 -25.33 -8.11 7.76
CA PRO A 98 -26.10 -9.06 6.95
C PRO A 98 -26.24 -8.62 5.49
N ILE A 99 -26.40 -7.32 5.26
CA ILE A 99 -26.53 -6.74 3.91
C ILE A 99 -25.20 -6.88 3.16
N VAL A 100 -24.08 -6.60 3.83
CA VAL A 100 -22.75 -6.77 3.23
C VAL A 100 -22.45 -8.25 2.97
N ALA A 101 -22.82 -9.16 3.85
CA ALA A 101 -22.65 -10.59 3.64
C ALA A 101 -23.42 -11.09 2.40
N GLU A 102 -24.68 -10.67 2.25
CA GLU A 102 -25.50 -10.99 1.08
C GLU A 102 -24.93 -10.39 -0.22
N LEU A 103 -24.48 -9.14 -0.18
CA LEU A 103 -23.81 -8.49 -1.30
C LEU A 103 -22.55 -9.26 -1.72
N MET A 104 -21.69 -9.61 -0.76
CA MET A 104 -20.46 -10.37 -1.02
C MET A 104 -20.77 -11.75 -1.60
N HIS A 105 -21.78 -12.44 -1.10
CA HIS A 105 -22.21 -13.72 -1.66
C HIS A 105 -22.63 -13.57 -3.13
N ARG A 106 -23.43 -12.55 -3.45
CA ARG A 106 -23.87 -12.27 -4.83
C ARG A 106 -22.70 -11.97 -5.76
N LEU A 107 -21.78 -11.11 -5.32
CA LEU A 107 -20.58 -10.75 -6.08
C LEU A 107 -19.70 -11.96 -6.38
N VAL A 108 -19.59 -12.90 -5.43
CA VAL A 108 -18.84 -14.15 -5.64
C VAL A 108 -19.58 -15.13 -6.57
N THR A 109 -20.92 -15.16 -6.55
CA THR A 109 -21.70 -16.09 -7.38
C THR A 109 -21.96 -15.62 -8.81
N GLN A 110 -21.85 -14.31 -9.09
CA GLN A 110 -22.12 -13.73 -10.42
C GLN A 110 -20.85 -13.43 -11.24
N CYS A 111 -19.66 -13.62 -10.65
CA CYS A 111 -18.37 -13.57 -11.33
C CYS A 111 -17.82 -14.99 -11.52
#